data_AF-I4WP67-F1
#
_entry.id   AF-I4WP67-F1
#
_cell.length_a   1.000
_cell.length_b   1.000
_cell.length_c   1.000
_cell.angle_alpha   90.00
_cell.angle_beta   90.00
_cell.angle_gamma   90.00
#
_symmetry.space_group_name_H-M   'P 1'
#
loop_
_entity.id
_entity.type
_entity.pdbx_description
1 polymer ?
#
loop_
_entity_poly.entity_id
_entity_poly.type
_entity_poly.pdbx_seq_one_letter_code
_entity_poly.pdbx_strand_id
1 'polypeptide(L)' 'MAAKGHGKRGGARVIYYYFTSAAQIALLLAYAKNEADDLTASQKKGLKQVIEQWR' A
#
# COMPACT_ATOMS: atom_id res chain seq x y z
N MET A 1 -16.26 12.22 -22.25
CA MET A 1 -15.26 11.20 -22.65
C MET A 1 -14.88 10.41 -21.41
N ALA A 2 -15.27 9.13 -21.36
CA ALA A 2 -14.88 8.22 -20.28
C ALA A 2 -13.46 7.71 -20.57
N ALA A 3 -12.57 7.76 -19.57
CA ALA A 3 -11.23 7.22 -19.70
C ALA A 3 -11.32 5.74 -20.10
N LYS A 4 -10.69 5.40 -21.22
CA LYS A 4 -10.60 4.05 -21.77
C LYS A 4 -10.16 3.05 -20.69
N GLY A 5 -11.00 2.06 -20.40
CA GLY A 5 -10.54 0.77 -19.86
C GLY A 5 -10.90 0.40 -18.43
N HIS A 6 -11.38 1.32 -17.59
CA HIS A 6 -11.72 0.97 -16.20
C HIS A 6 -13.18 1.26 -15.88
N GLY A 7 -13.93 0.20 -15.56
CA GLY A 7 -15.31 0.31 -15.11
C GLY A 7 -15.45 1.24 -13.91
N LYS A 8 -16.67 1.72 -13.66
CA LYS A 8 -17.08 2.75 -12.66
C LYS A 8 -16.62 2.52 -11.20
N ARG A 9 -15.86 1.45 -10.91
CA ARG A 9 -15.42 0.95 -9.59
C ARG A 9 -13.91 0.61 -9.58
N GLY A 10 -13.06 1.42 -10.19
CA GLY A 10 -11.60 1.27 -10.09
C GLY A 10 -11.13 1.55 -8.65
N GLY A 11 -11.17 0.55 -7.78
CA GLY A 11 -10.68 0.66 -6.40
C GLY A 11 -9.15 0.64 -6.34
N ALA A 12 -8.58 1.35 -5.37
CA ALA A 12 -7.17 1.26 -5.01
C ALA A 12 -6.99 0.44 -3.73
N ARG A 13 -5.85 -0.22 -3.59
CA ARG A 13 -5.40 -0.84 -2.35
C ARG A 13 -4.31 0.04 -1.75
N VAL A 14 -4.35 0.19 -0.42
CA VAL A 14 -3.34 0.94 0.33
C VAL A 14 -2.74 0.02 1.38
N ILE A 15 -1.42 -0.08 1.40
CA ILE A 15 -0.65 -0.74 2.46
C ILE A 15 -0.25 0.33 3.46
N TYR A 16 -0.57 0.11 4.72
CA TYR A 16 -0.27 1.04 5.81
C TYR A 16 0.35 0.32 7.01
N TYR A 17 1.05 1.09 7.84
CA TYR A 17 1.52 0.65 9.14
C TYR A 17 0.93 1.55 10.23
N TYR A 18 0.44 0.94 11.31
CA TYR A 18 -0.13 1.66 12.44
C TYR A 18 0.84 1.67 13.62
N PHE A 19 1.39 2.85 13.92
CA PHE A 19 2.22 3.11 15.09
C PHE A 19 1.31 3.34 16.31
N THR A 20 1.03 2.26 17.05
CA THR A 20 0.15 2.30 18.23
C THR A 20 0.65 3.23 19.33
N SER A 21 1.97 3.34 19.50
CA SER A 21 2.60 4.19 20.52
C SER A 21 2.41 5.69 20.28
N ALA A 22 2.29 6.10 19.02
CA ALA A 22 2.15 7.49 18.60
C ALA A 22 0.74 7.83 18.07
N ALA A 23 -0.18 6.84 18.04
CA ALA A 23 -1.48 6.94 17.39
C ALA A 23 -1.40 7.46 15.92
N GLN A 24 -0.36 7.04 15.20
CA GLN A 24 -0.06 7.49 13.83
C GLN A 24 -0.21 6.36 12.82
N ILE A 25 -0.74 6.68 11.64
CA ILE A 25 -0.84 5.77 10.51
C ILE A 25 0.09 6.26 9.42
N ALA A 26 1.03 5.42 9.00
CA ALA A 26 1.87 5.71 7.85
C ALA A 26 1.43 4.90 6.63
N LEU A 27 1.22 5.61 5.53
CA LEU A 27 0.82 5.02 4.25
C LEU A 27 2.10 4.66 3.47
N LEU A 28 2.32 3.37 3.26
CA LEU A 28 3.56 2.85 2.67
C LEU A 28 3.48 2.74 1.15
N LEU A 29 2.32 2.31 0.63
CA LEU A 29 2.12 2.11 -0.80
C LEU A 29 0.63 2.21 -1.15
N ALA A 30 0.31 2.84 -2.27
CA ALA A 30 -1.02 2.81 -2.87
C ALA A 30 -0.91 2.32 -4.32
N TYR A 31 -1.78 1.40 -4.72
CA TYR A 31 -1.77 0.79 -6.06
C TYR A 31 -3.19 0.45 -6.52
N ALA A 32 -3.41 0.38 -7.83
CA ALA A 32 -4.74 0.01 -8.34
C ALA A 32 -5.04 -1.47 -8.08
N LYS A 33 -6.31 -1.82 -7.85
CA LYS A 33 -6.73 -3.19 -7.52
C LYS A 33 -6.32 -4.23 -8.57
N ASN A 34 -6.04 -3.82 -9.81
CA ASN A 34 -5.61 -4.68 -10.91
C ASN A 34 -4.09 -4.72 -11.14
N GLU A 35 -3.29 -3.98 -10.38
CA GLU A 35 -1.85 -3.85 -10.62
C GLU A 35 -1.01 -4.83 -9.78
N ALA A 36 -1.48 -5.24 -8.60
CA ALA A 36 -0.77 -6.20 -7.76
C ALA A 36 -1.72 -7.09 -6.96
N ASP A 37 -1.41 -8.38 -6.89
CA ASP A 37 -2.14 -9.38 -6.12
C ASP A 37 -1.67 -9.41 -4.67
N ASP A 38 -0.44 -9.88 -4.42
CA ASP A 38 0.12 -10.06 -3.08
C ASP A 38 1.57 -9.57 -2.98
N LEU A 39 1.93 -9.08 -1.78
CA LEU A 39 3.32 -8.75 -1.46
C LEU A 39 4.16 -10.02 -1.38
N THR A 40 5.24 -10.08 -2.15
CA THR A 40 6.25 -11.13 -2.03
C THR A 40 7.00 -11.03 -0.70
N ALA A 41 7.63 -12.12 -0.27
CA ALA A 41 8.40 -12.12 0.98
C ALA A 41 9.54 -11.08 0.98
N SER A 42 10.17 -10.83 -0.17
CA SER A 42 11.21 -9.80 -0.31
C SER A 42 10.64 -8.39 -0.17
N GLN A 43 9.47 -8.11 -0.75
CA GLN A 43 8.79 -6.83 -0.59
C GLN A 43 8.38 -6.58 0.87
N LYS A 44 7.86 -7.60 1.56
CA LYS A 44 7.56 -7.50 3.00
C LYS A 44 8.80 -7.19 3.82
N LYS A 45 9.95 -7.81 3.49
CA LYS A 45 11.23 -7.52 4.16
C LYS A 45 11.68 -6.08 3.93
N GLY A 46 11.56 -5.57 2.70
CA GLY A 46 11.88 -4.18 2.39
C GLY A 46 10.99 -3.19 3.15
N LEU A 47 9.67 -3.42 3.16
CA LEU A 47 8.73 -2.59 3.93
C LEU A 47 9.07 -2.58 5.43
N LYS A 48 9.43 -3.74 5.99
CA LYS A 48 9.87 -3.83 7.38
C LYS A 48 11.12 -2.98 7.65
N GLN A 49 12.12 -3.01 6.76
CA GLN A 49 13.32 -2.19 6.92
C GLN A 49 13.02 -0.69 6.89
N VAL A 50 12.10 -0.24 6.03
CA VAL A 50 11.67 1.17 5.99
C VAL A 50 11.02 1.57 7.31
N ILE A 51 10.13 0.73 7.86
CA ILE A 51 9.48 1.00 9.15
C ILE A 51 10.50 1.01 10.30
N GLU A 52 11.47 0.10 10.29
CA GLU A 52 12.54 0.06 11.30
C GLU A 52 13.41 1.32 11.29
N GLN A 53 13.61 1.96 10.13
CA GLN A 53 14.32 3.24 10.04
C GLN A 53 13.48 4.44 10.53
N TRP A 54 12.15 4.30 10.60
CA TRP A 54 11.25 5.34 11.08
C TRP A 54 10.98 5.28 12.58
N ARG A 55 11.37 4.20 13.24
CA ARG A 55 11.33 4.05 14.70
C ARG A 55 12.46 4.85 15.35
#